data_AF-A0A8J7VVG5-F1
#
_entry.id   AF-A0A8J7VVG5-F1
#
_cell.length_a   1.000
_cell.length_b   1.000
_cell.length_c   1.000
_cell.angle_alpha   90.00
_cell.angle_beta   90.00
_cell.angle_gamma   90.00
#
_symmetry.space_group_name_H-M   'P 1'
#
loop_
_entity.id
_entity.type
_entity.pdbx_description
1 polymer ?
#
loop_
_entity_poly.entity_id
_entity_poly.type
_entity_poly.pdbx_seq_one_letter_code
_entity_poly.pdbx_strand_id
1 'polypeptide(L)'
;MTEQEHYPVPARPLRPTRERRDWAPPTRGAVPVYSRRLREARLARGLSQRHLGSDAGLPEAVASTRINRYEKGAHQPDLQTMQKLAAVLGCPLAYFYAEDDDLAKLILAFARRR
;
A
#
# COMPACT_ATOMS: atom_id res chain seq x y z
N MET A 1 -37.21 25.11 -5.47
CA MET A 1 -35.93 25.84 -5.25
C MET A 1 -35.42 25.40 -3.90
N THR A 2 -34.42 24.53 -3.92
CA THR A 2 -33.89 23.80 -2.77
C THR A 2 -33.21 24.76 -1.79
N GLU A 3 -33.66 24.75 -0.53
CA GLU A 3 -32.95 25.36 0.60
C GLU A 3 -31.51 24.87 0.63
N GLN A 4 -30.57 25.81 0.51
CA GLN A 4 -29.17 25.59 0.79
C GLN A 4 -29.03 25.45 2.31
N GLU A 5 -28.97 24.22 2.81
CA GLU A 5 -28.56 23.94 4.18
C GLU A 5 -27.15 24.52 4.41
N HIS A 6 -27.11 25.68 5.04
CA HIS A 6 -25.91 26.33 5.52
C HIS A 6 -25.41 25.52 6.72
N TYR A 7 -24.59 24.50 6.47
CA TYR A 7 -23.97 23.73 7.53
C TYR A 7 -22.96 24.61 8.26
N PRO A 8 -23.13 24.88 9.57
CA PRO A 8 -22.18 25.69 10.31
C PRO A 8 -20.83 24.98 10.36
N VAL A 9 -19.76 25.68 10.01
CA VAL A 9 -18.39 25.18 10.22
C VAL A 9 -18.22 24.97 11.74
N PRO A 10 -17.99 23.74 12.22
CA PRO A 10 -17.81 23.52 13.65
C PRO A 10 -16.58 24.29 14.14
N ALA A 11 -16.71 24.93 15.30
CA ALA A 11 -15.62 25.64 15.94
C ALA A 11 -14.36 24.75 15.99
N ARG A 12 -13.23 25.35 15.65
CA ARG A 12 -11.89 24.73 15.69
C ARG A 12 -11.75 23.92 16.99
N PRO A 13 -11.40 22.62 16.94
CA PRO A 13 -11.47 21.78 18.13
C PRO A 13 -10.58 22.35 19.23
N LEU A 14 -11.13 22.42 20.44
CA LEU A 14 -10.41 22.80 21.65
C LEU A 14 -9.15 21.93 21.79
N ARG A 15 -8.04 22.53 22.22
CA ARG A 15 -6.81 21.79 22.53
C ARG A 15 -7.17 20.64 23.46
N PRO A 16 -6.76 19.38 23.16
CA PRO A 16 -7.17 18.25 23.98
C PRO A 16 -6.65 18.44 25.41
N THR A 17 -7.58 18.47 26.37
CA THR A 17 -7.26 18.32 27.78
C THR A 17 -6.65 16.94 28.00
N ARG A 18 -5.73 16.88 28.96
CA ARG A 18 -4.70 15.87 29.17
C ARG A 18 -5.27 14.52 29.64
N GLU A 19 -6.05 13.80 28.82
CA GLU A 19 -6.52 12.44 29.16
C GLU A 19 -7.07 11.60 27.98
N ARG A 20 -6.32 11.50 26.88
CA ARG A 20 -6.44 10.38 25.92
C ARG A 20 -5.06 9.76 25.74
N ARG A 21 -4.80 8.62 26.39
CA ARG A 21 -3.47 7.98 26.39
C ARG A 21 -3.22 6.97 25.27
N ASP A 22 -4.18 6.64 24.43
CA ASP A 22 -3.99 5.49 23.50
C ASP A 22 -4.09 5.81 22.00
N TRP A 23 -4.34 7.07 21.60
CA TRP A 23 -4.18 7.44 20.19
C TRP A 23 -2.77 7.95 19.93
N ALA A 24 -1.85 7.02 19.71
CA ALA A 24 -0.61 7.33 19.02
C ALA A 24 -0.93 7.51 17.52
N PRO A 25 -0.76 8.71 16.93
CA PRO A 25 -0.87 8.83 15.47
C PRO A 25 0.15 7.88 14.84
N PRO A 26 -0.15 7.24 13.68
CA PRO A 26 0.81 6.37 13.01
C PRO A 26 2.13 7.12 12.84
N THR A 27 3.20 6.53 13.36
CA THR A 27 4.52 7.17 13.39
C THR A 27 4.93 7.54 11.97
N ARG A 28 5.16 8.84 11.72
CA ARG A 28 5.84 9.29 10.50
C ARG A 28 7.22 8.61 10.48
N GLY A 29 7.38 7.58 9.67
CA GLY A 29 8.65 6.85 9.53
C GLY A 29 8.52 5.35 9.28
N ALA A 30 7.37 4.73 9.57
CA ALA A 30 7.16 3.32 9.25
C ALA A 30 6.77 3.16 7.78
N VAL A 31 7.55 2.37 7.03
CA VAL A 31 7.23 2.01 5.65
C VAL A 31 5.98 1.12 5.67
N PRO A 32 4.93 1.43 4.88
CA PRO A 32 3.71 0.61 4.86
C PRO A 32 4.00 -0.86 4.53
N VAL A 33 3.21 -1.77 5.08
CA VAL A 33 3.40 -3.22 4.91
C VAL A 33 3.44 -3.61 3.44
N TYR A 34 2.53 -3.05 2.63
CA TYR A 34 2.50 -3.29 1.19
C TYR A 34 3.78 -2.88 0.47
N SER A 35 4.44 -1.83 0.94
CA SER A 35 5.68 -1.34 0.35
C SER A 35 6.82 -2.34 0.58
N ARG A 36 6.92 -2.88 1.82
CA ARG A 36 7.88 -3.93 2.16
C ARG A 36 7.63 -5.20 1.34
N ARG A 37 6.38 -5.70 1.35
CA ARG A 37 5.97 -6.92 0.64
C ARG A 37 6.14 -6.82 -0.88
N LEU A 38 5.85 -5.65 -1.46
CA LEU A 38 6.06 -5.40 -2.88
C LEU A 38 7.53 -5.57 -3.27
N ARG A 39 8.44 -4.98 -2.48
CA ARG A 39 9.87 -5.10 -2.71
C ARG A 39 10.36 -6.53 -2.54
N GLU A 40 9.90 -7.23 -1.50
CA GLU A 40 10.23 -8.64 -1.25
C GLU A 40 9.83 -9.52 -2.44
N ALA A 41 8.58 -9.46 -2.88
CA ALA A 41 8.09 -10.24 -4.01
C ALA A 41 8.83 -9.90 -5.31
N ARG A 42 9.09 -8.60 -5.57
CA ARG A 42 9.83 -8.18 -6.75
C ARG A 42 11.24 -8.76 -6.80
N LEU A 43 11.97 -8.67 -5.68
CA LEU A 43 13.32 -9.21 -5.58
C LEU A 43 13.34 -10.74 -5.67
N ALA A 44 12.37 -11.43 -5.05
CA ALA A 44 12.21 -12.88 -5.17
C ALA A 44 11.94 -13.33 -6.62
N ARG A 45 11.34 -12.46 -7.44
CA ARG A 45 11.13 -12.68 -8.87
C ARG A 45 12.29 -12.22 -9.76
N GLY A 46 13.33 -11.59 -9.20
CA GLY A 46 14.48 -11.09 -9.96
C GLY A 46 14.15 -9.90 -10.88
N LEU A 47 13.04 -9.19 -10.64
CA LEU A 47 12.59 -8.11 -11.50
C LEU A 47 13.20 -6.75 -11.10
N SER A 48 13.58 -5.95 -12.09
CA SER A 48 13.88 -4.54 -11.87
C SER A 48 12.59 -3.75 -11.60
N GLN A 49 12.68 -2.58 -10.97
CA GLN A 49 11.52 -1.70 -10.77
C GLN A 49 10.90 -1.28 -12.11
N ARG A 50 11.72 -1.08 -13.15
CA ARG A 50 11.24 -0.76 -14.51
C ARG A 50 10.46 -1.94 -15.08
N HIS A 51 11.02 -3.15 -15.06
CA HIS A 51 10.37 -4.34 -15.61
C HIS A 51 9.03 -4.63 -14.92
N LEU A 52 9.00 -4.63 -13.58
CA LEU A 52 7.74 -4.81 -12.85
C LEU A 52 6.69 -3.77 -13.24
N GLY A 53 7.08 -2.50 -13.33
CA GLY A 53 6.15 -1.44 -13.70
C GLY A 53 5.63 -1.60 -15.13
N SER A 54 6.52 -1.89 -16.09
CA SER A 54 6.15 -2.12 -17.50
C SER A 54 5.21 -3.32 -17.65
N ASP A 55 5.52 -4.45 -17.02
CA ASP A 55 4.71 -5.67 -17.08
C ASP A 55 3.34 -5.48 -16.41
N ALA A 56 3.25 -4.60 -15.40
CA ALA A 56 1.99 -4.23 -14.76
C ALA A 56 1.18 -3.18 -15.56
N GLY A 57 1.63 -2.83 -16.77
CA GLY A 57 0.97 -1.89 -17.68
C GLY A 57 1.17 -0.42 -17.31
N LEU A 58 2.21 -0.09 -16.54
CA LEU A 58 2.63 1.30 -16.35
C LEU A 58 3.41 1.78 -17.58
N PRO A 59 3.26 3.06 -17.99
CA PRO A 59 4.07 3.59 -19.08
C PRO A 59 5.56 3.50 -18.75
N GLU A 60 6.36 3.02 -19.70
CA GLU A 60 7.76 2.67 -19.49
C GLU A 60 8.59 3.83 -18.91
N ALA A 61 8.32 5.06 -19.38
CA ALA A 61 9.00 6.28 -18.94
C ALA A 61 8.84 6.57 -17.43
N VAL A 62 7.78 6.07 -16.79
CA VAL A 62 7.48 6.32 -15.37
C VAL A 62 7.45 5.06 -14.51
N ALA A 63 7.60 3.88 -15.12
CA ALA A 63 7.51 2.58 -14.46
C ALA A 63 8.41 2.48 -13.23
N SER A 64 9.72 2.69 -13.39
CA SER A 64 10.69 2.63 -12.29
C SER A 64 10.37 3.63 -11.17
N THR A 65 10.04 4.86 -11.52
CA THR A 65 9.72 5.93 -10.58
C THR A 65 8.47 5.61 -9.76
N ARG A 66 7.41 5.08 -10.37
CA ARG A 66 6.18 4.70 -9.67
C ARG A 66 6.42 3.54 -8.70
N ILE A 67 7.09 2.47 -9.15
CA ILE A 67 7.41 1.34 -8.27
C ILE A 67 8.29 1.78 -7.11
N ASN A 68 9.31 2.61 -7.34
CA ASN A 68 10.15 3.16 -6.28
C ASN A 68 9.35 3.94 -5.23
N ARG A 69 8.38 4.77 -5.66
CA ARG A 69 7.50 5.50 -4.74
C ARG A 69 6.62 4.54 -3.91
N TYR A 70 6.14 3.46 -4.52
CA TYR A 70 5.37 2.44 -3.82
C TYR A 70 6.22 1.68 -2.80
N GLU A 71 7.42 1.25 -3.16
CA GLU A 71 8.35 0.54 -2.26
C GLU A 71 8.86 1.39 -1.10
N LYS A 72 8.88 2.72 -1.26
CA LYS A 72 9.22 3.68 -0.20
C LYS A 72 8.01 4.10 0.64
N GLY A 73 6.79 3.71 0.27
CA GLY A 73 5.57 4.17 0.92
C GLY A 73 5.23 5.64 0.66
N ALA A 74 5.90 6.29 -0.29
CA ALA A 74 5.65 7.69 -0.64
C ALA A 74 4.28 7.86 -1.30
N HIS A 75 3.83 6.83 -2.01
CA HIS A 75 2.48 6.75 -2.56
C HIS A 75 1.91 5.36 -2.33
N GLN A 76 0.60 5.30 -2.13
CA GLN A 76 -0.13 4.05 -2.09
C GLN A 76 -0.64 3.73 -3.50
N PRO A 77 -0.39 2.51 -4.03
CA PRO A 77 -1.08 2.06 -5.23
C PRO A 77 -2.56 1.85 -4.90
N ASP A 78 -3.44 2.21 -5.84
CA ASP A 78 -4.84 1.80 -5.74
C ASP A 78 -4.99 0.27 -5.86
N LEU A 79 -6.17 -0.23 -5.54
CA LEU A 79 -6.45 -1.67 -5.54
C LEU A 79 -6.19 -2.31 -6.91
N GLN A 80 -6.61 -1.65 -7.98
CA GLN A 80 -6.46 -2.18 -9.34
C GLN A 80 -4.98 -2.26 -9.75
N THR A 81 -4.18 -1.26 -9.41
CA THR A 81 -2.73 -1.25 -9.61
C THR A 81 -2.09 -2.36 -8.80
N MET A 82 -2.47 -2.54 -7.53
CA MET A 82 -1.93 -3.61 -6.71
C MET A 82 -2.29 -5.00 -7.27
N GLN A 83 -3.51 -5.19 -7.78
CA GLN A 83 -3.91 -6.44 -8.44
C GLN A 83 -3.05 -6.75 -9.69
N LYS A 84 -2.75 -5.73 -10.51
CA LYS A 84 -1.86 -5.89 -11.68
C LYS A 84 -0.44 -6.27 -11.25
N LEU A 85 0.10 -5.59 -10.24
CA LEU A 85 1.42 -5.93 -9.68
C LEU A 85 1.45 -7.34 -9.10
N ALA A 86 0.41 -7.73 -8.36
CA ALA A 86 0.25 -9.06 -7.78
C ALA A 86 0.23 -10.15 -8.85
N ALA A 87 -0.48 -9.92 -9.96
CA ALA A 87 -0.54 -10.84 -11.09
C ALA A 87 0.84 -11.05 -11.73
N VAL A 88 1.59 -9.97 -12.01
CA VAL A 88 2.96 -10.05 -12.55
C VAL A 88 3.90 -10.81 -11.60
N LEU A 89 3.76 -10.57 -10.28
CA LEU A 89 4.61 -11.18 -9.26
C LEU A 89 4.21 -12.62 -8.93
N GLY A 90 3.08 -13.12 -9.44
CA GLY A 90 2.54 -14.43 -9.11
C GLY A 90 2.20 -14.59 -7.63
N CYS A 91 1.82 -13.50 -6.96
CA CYS A 91 1.51 -13.48 -5.54
C CYS A 91 0.02 -13.18 -5.33
N PRO A 92 -0.67 -13.83 -4.37
CA PRO A 92 -2.02 -13.42 -3.99
C PRO A 92 -2.05 -11.98 -3.48
N LEU A 93 -3.11 -11.24 -3.78
CA LEU A 93 -3.26 -9.86 -3.30
C LEU A 93 -3.12 -9.74 -1.77
N ALA A 94 -3.64 -10.73 -1.03
CA ALA A 94 -3.55 -10.75 0.43
C ALA A 94 -2.11 -10.74 0.97
N TYR A 95 -1.14 -11.28 0.22
CA TYR A 95 0.27 -11.28 0.63
C TYR A 95 0.82 -9.87 0.88
N PHE A 96 0.38 -8.88 0.09
CA PHE A 96 0.85 -7.51 0.20
C PHE A 96 0.35 -6.79 1.46
N TYR A 97 -0.63 -7.34 2.16
CA TYR A 97 -1.20 -6.73 3.37
C TYR A 97 -1.00 -7.59 4.62
N ALA A 98 -0.20 -8.66 4.52
CA ALA A 98 0.16 -9.49 5.67
C ALA A 98 1.32 -8.86 6.45
N GLU A 99 1.04 -8.32 7.64
CA GLU A 99 2.07 -7.70 8.50
C GLU A 99 3.06 -8.74 9.04
N ASP A 100 2.53 -9.88 9.48
CA ASP A 100 3.27 -11.01 10.00
C ASP A 100 3.93 -11.82 8.88
N ASP A 101 5.20 -12.19 9.08
CA ASP A 101 6.00 -12.92 8.07
C ASP A 101 5.57 -14.38 7.92
N ASP A 102 5.11 -15.02 8.98
CA ASP A 102 4.65 -16.40 8.91
C ASP A 102 3.28 -16.48 8.22
N LEU A 103 2.38 -15.53 8.48
CA LEU A 103 1.15 -15.37 7.71
C LEU A 103 1.43 -15.15 6.22
N ALA A 104 2.39 -14.28 5.88
CA ALA A 104 2.76 -14.03 4.49
C ALA A 104 3.29 -15.30 3.79
N LYS A 105 4.12 -16.10 4.48
CA LYS A 105 4.59 -17.40 3.99
C LYS A 105 3.44 -18.39 3.80
N LEU A 106 2.48 -18.44 4.74
CA LEU A 106 1.31 -19.30 4.65
C LEU A 106 0.44 -18.95 3.44
N ILE A 107 0.20 -17.65 3.19
CA ILE A 107 -0.53 -17.18 2.01
C ILE A 107 0.15 -17.65 0.72
N LEU A 108 1.47 -17.50 0.61
CA LEU A 108 2.25 -17.97 -0.55
C LEU A 108 2.27 -19.50 -0.66
N ALA A 109 2.31 -20.23 0.46
CA ALA A 109 2.25 -21.68 0.47
C ALA A 109 0.89 -22.21 0.03
N PHE A 110 -0.20 -21.56 0.47
CA PHE A 110 -1.55 -21.89 0.04
C PHE A 110 -1.74 -21.68 -1.46
N ALA A 111 -1.26 -20.55 -2.00
CA ALA A 111 -1.37 -20.22 -3.41
C ALA A 111 -0.64 -21.21 -4.34
N ARG A 112 0.48 -21.79 -3.90
CA ARG A 112 1.23 -22.81 -4.66
C ARG A 112 0.55 -24.18 -4.71
N ARG A 113 -0.40 -24.44 -3.82
CA ARG A 113 -1.11 -25.72 -3.71
C ARG A 113 -2.42 -25.75 -4.48
N ARG A 114 -2.81 -24.62 -5.08
CA ARG A 114 -4.06 -24.45 -5.82
C ARG A 114 -3.77 -24.42 -7.32
#